data_AF-A0A9W8MUP7-F1
#
_entry.id   AF-A0A9W8MUP7-F1
#
_cell.length_a   1.000
_cell.length_b   1.000
_cell.length_c   1.000
_cell.angle_alpha   90.00
_cell.angle_beta   90.00
_cell.angle_gamma   90.00
#
_symmetry.space_group_name_H-M   'P 1'
#
loop_
_entity.id
_entity.type
_entity.pdbx_description
1 polymer ?
#
loop_
_entity_poly.entity_id
_entity_poly.type
_entity_poly.pdbx_seq_one_letter_code
_entity_poly.pdbx_strand_id
1 'polypeptide(L)'
;MSNPELGALHRDLVMTGQITEAEFWDGREHLILAQAAAEGQKKGKPGQLVDPRPEAVEGGEIKIRITPQLVHDIFDEYPVVARAYSENVPNKLSEEQFWKRYFQSKLFNVHRASIRSSATQHVVKEDPIFDKRPRNEHVEVFVDLAATLEDHEETGNEKDITMQAGRQKAALPLIRKFNEHSERLLNSALGEVPPAKRRRLDHGEDAYSQIDLEDLHDAEASNGIVLEMQDRQRYFEARMSGGAAESSQPKLDPMAVLQETKANLQNWETRLTQLKIDRKSGDSALIGMTKDVANRLDGRARKNDIPDGLLRQMTSCQTAANEFLRQFWLATYPPPGEPPAVATPAQRAAKAAKMIGFISKTHEKVQALVQTAQQHGIDPNRVQTALKPVLQASDQALTFYRNKKPSKV
;
A
#
# COMPACT_ATOMS: atom_id res chain seq x y z
N MET A 1 -6.41 4.73 19.40
CA MET A 1 -4.98 5.09 19.26
C MET A 1 -4.34 4.10 18.28
N SER A 2 -4.36 4.37 16.97
CA SER A 2 -3.89 3.41 15.95
C SER A 2 -2.38 3.10 16.05
N ASN A 3 -1.57 4.09 16.46
CA ASN A 3 -0.11 3.95 16.59
C ASN A 3 0.36 4.36 18.00
N PRO A 4 0.57 3.41 18.93
CA PRO A 4 0.97 3.72 20.31
C PRO A 4 2.40 4.29 20.40
N GLU A 5 3.30 3.86 19.51
CA GLU A 5 4.70 4.33 19.47
C GLU A 5 4.80 5.81 19.06
N LEU A 6 4.04 6.22 18.04
CA LEU A 6 4.00 7.62 17.60
C LEU A 6 3.41 8.52 18.69
N GLY A 7 2.39 8.04 19.42
CA GLY A 7 1.83 8.76 20.56
C GLY A 7 2.80 8.89 21.73
N ALA A 8 3.64 7.88 21.98
CA ALA A 8 4.72 7.97 22.97
C ALA A 8 5.79 8.98 22.53
N LEU A 9 6.21 8.95 21.26
CA LEU A 9 7.18 9.89 20.70
C LEU A 9 6.67 11.34 20.76
N HIS A 10 5.39 11.56 20.46
CA HIS A 10 4.75 12.88 20.57
C HIS A 10 4.76 13.41 22.01
N ARG A 11 4.43 12.56 23.01
CA ARG A 11 4.53 12.94 24.42
C ARG A 11 5.97 13.23 24.83
N ASP A 12 6.93 12.44 24.37
CA ASP A 12 8.32 12.59 24.79
C ASP A 12 9.01 13.81 24.17
N LEU A 13 8.62 14.25 22.96
CA LEU A 13 9.28 15.36 22.25
C LEU A 13 8.48 16.67 22.24
N VAL A 14 7.17 16.61 22.01
CA VAL A 14 6.33 17.81 21.85
C VAL A 14 5.84 18.29 23.21
N MET A 15 5.31 17.38 24.04
CA MET A 15 4.84 17.77 25.39
C MET A 15 5.97 18.18 26.33
N THR A 16 7.20 17.72 26.08
CA THR A 16 8.39 18.16 26.83
C THR A 16 9.00 19.46 26.29
N GLY A 17 8.45 20.01 25.20
CA GLY A 17 8.87 21.29 24.62
C GLY A 17 10.20 21.24 23.85
N GLN A 18 10.68 20.05 23.47
CA GLN A 18 11.93 19.90 22.71
C GLN A 18 11.76 20.26 21.22
N ILE A 19 10.57 19.99 20.67
CA ILE A 19 10.19 20.25 19.27
C ILE A 19 8.75 20.81 19.25
N THR A 20 8.43 21.70 18.30
CA THR A 20 7.06 22.20 18.12
C THR A 20 6.16 21.20 17.37
N GLU A 21 4.83 21.34 17.49
CA GLU A 21 3.89 20.44 16.81
C GLU A 21 4.03 20.48 15.27
N ALA A 22 4.26 21.68 14.70
CA ALA A 22 4.52 21.83 13.27
C ALA A 22 5.78 21.08 12.83
N GLU A 23 6.88 21.19 13.59
CA GLU A 23 8.14 20.49 13.29
C GLU A 23 8.05 18.98 13.48
N PHE A 24 7.17 18.51 14.38
CA PHE A 24 6.94 17.09 14.57
C PHE A 24 6.26 16.45 13.36
N TRP A 25 5.27 17.13 12.77
CA TRP A 25 4.57 16.67 11.57
C TRP A 25 5.38 16.92 10.29
N ASP A 26 6.36 17.82 10.32
CA ASP A 26 7.29 18.11 9.23
C ASP A 26 8.06 16.85 8.76
N GLY A 27 7.73 16.43 7.54
CA GLY A 27 8.15 15.20 6.87
C GLY A 27 7.62 13.87 7.46
N ARG A 28 6.59 13.93 8.32
CA ARG A 28 5.65 12.83 8.61
C ARG A 28 4.33 12.96 7.84
N GLU A 29 4.26 13.88 6.89
CA GLU A 29 3.07 14.12 6.06
C GLU A 29 2.55 12.86 5.37
N HIS A 30 3.46 11.96 4.97
CA HIS A 30 3.08 10.67 4.38
C HIS A 30 2.19 9.82 5.31
N LEU A 31 2.33 9.91 6.63
CA LEU A 31 1.46 9.21 7.58
C LEU A 31 0.06 9.82 7.63
N ILE A 32 -0.02 11.15 7.54
CA ILE A 32 -1.29 11.88 7.50
C ILE A 32 -1.99 11.58 6.18
N LEU A 33 -1.28 11.63 5.06
CA LEU A 33 -1.80 11.28 3.74
C LEU A 33 -2.25 9.82 3.67
N ALA A 34 -1.48 8.90 4.24
CA ALA A 34 -1.87 7.49 4.33
C ALA A 34 -3.13 7.29 5.18
N GLN A 35 -3.23 7.97 6.32
CA GLN A 35 -4.42 7.91 7.17
C GLN A 35 -5.63 8.53 6.47
N ALA A 36 -5.47 9.68 5.83
CA ALA A 36 -6.52 10.34 5.05
C ALA A 36 -6.97 9.46 3.87
N ALA A 37 -6.05 8.75 3.22
CA ALA A 37 -6.37 7.78 2.19
C ALA A 37 -7.14 6.57 2.74
N ALA A 38 -6.74 6.05 3.90
CA ALA A 38 -7.42 4.94 4.57
C ALA A 38 -8.83 5.34 5.06
N GLU A 39 -9.00 6.55 5.59
CA GLU A 39 -10.30 7.10 6.00
C GLU A 39 -11.19 7.43 4.79
N GLY A 40 -10.59 7.87 3.70
CA GLY A 40 -11.26 8.08 2.42
C GLY A 40 -11.63 6.80 1.68
N GLN A 41 -11.07 5.65 2.08
CA GLN A 41 -11.35 4.36 1.45
C GLN A 41 -12.73 3.85 1.87
N LYS A 42 -13.71 4.06 1.00
CA LYS A 42 -15.05 3.47 1.16
C LYS A 42 -15.02 1.97 0.91
N LYS A 43 -15.70 1.20 1.75
CA LYS A 43 -15.92 -0.23 1.52
C LYS A 43 -16.72 -0.42 0.23
N GLY A 44 -16.27 -1.33 -0.65
CA GLY A 44 -17.01 -1.68 -1.86
C GLY A 44 -18.38 -2.25 -1.55
N LYS A 45 -19.36 -1.99 -2.43
CA LYS A 45 -20.71 -2.55 -2.29
C LYS A 45 -20.67 -4.07 -2.45
N PRO A 46 -21.38 -4.84 -1.59
CA PRO A 46 -21.45 -6.29 -1.75
C PRO A 46 -22.17 -6.63 -3.06
N GLY A 47 -21.68 -7.64 -3.79
CA GLY A 47 -22.34 -8.15 -5.00
C GLY A 47 -23.56 -9.04 -4.73
N GLN A 48 -23.90 -9.26 -3.45
CA GLN A 48 -25.05 -10.06 -3.07
C GLN A 48 -26.33 -9.24 -3.24
N LEU A 49 -27.22 -9.74 -4.10
CA LEU A 49 -28.54 -9.17 -4.28
C LEU A 49 -29.33 -9.23 -2.97
N VAL A 50 -29.99 -8.13 -2.61
CA VAL A 50 -30.79 -8.07 -1.38
C VAL A 50 -32.01 -8.96 -1.55
N ASP A 51 -32.00 -10.11 -0.88
CA ASP A 51 -33.13 -11.04 -0.79
C ASP A 51 -33.26 -11.50 0.67
N PRO A 52 -34.04 -10.78 1.50
CA PRO A 52 -34.31 -11.21 2.86
C PRO A 52 -35.19 -12.46 2.79
N ARG A 53 -34.55 -13.62 2.92
CA ARG A 53 -35.24 -14.89 2.96
C ARG A 53 -36.05 -14.95 4.26
N PRO A 54 -37.36 -15.21 4.19
CA PRO A 54 -38.15 -15.42 5.38
C PRO A 54 -37.67 -16.67 6.11
N GLU A 55 -37.38 -16.56 7.40
CA GLU A 55 -37.17 -17.70 8.27
C GLU A 55 -38.55 -18.18 8.74
N ALA A 56 -38.90 -19.42 8.41
CA ALA A 56 -40.10 -20.05 8.93
C ALA A 56 -39.84 -20.49 10.37
N VAL A 57 -40.55 -19.90 11.33
CA VAL A 57 -40.56 -20.38 12.72
C VAL A 57 -41.65 -21.45 12.85
N GLU A 58 -41.42 -22.47 13.68
CA GLU A 58 -42.40 -23.52 14.00
C GLU A 58 -43.70 -22.88 14.52
N GLY A 59 -44.72 -22.82 13.66
CA GLY A 59 -45.98 -22.11 13.94
C GLY A 59 -46.62 -21.42 12.72
N GLY A 60 -45.94 -21.36 11.58
CA GLY A 60 -46.51 -20.80 10.34
C GLY A 60 -46.45 -19.28 10.24
N GLU A 61 -45.93 -18.59 11.27
CA GLU A 61 -45.63 -17.16 11.20
C GLU A 61 -44.28 -16.92 10.51
N ILE A 62 -44.33 -16.14 9.44
CA ILE A 62 -43.16 -15.72 8.64
C ILE A 62 -42.48 -14.56 9.38
N LYS A 63 -41.30 -14.78 9.96
CA LYS A 63 -40.49 -13.72 10.59
C LYS A 63 -39.32 -13.35 9.69
N ILE A 64 -39.21 -12.05 9.38
CA ILE A 64 -38.07 -11.49 8.64
C ILE A 64 -37.22 -10.70 9.65
N ARG A 65 -35.94 -11.08 9.80
CA ARG A 65 -35.00 -10.35 10.66
C ARG A 65 -34.48 -9.14 9.90
N ILE A 66 -34.81 -7.94 10.38
CA ILE A 66 -34.36 -6.68 9.78
C ILE A 66 -33.09 -6.25 10.50
N THR A 67 -31.93 -6.40 9.87
CA THR A 67 -30.66 -5.85 10.38
C THR A 67 -30.50 -4.40 9.87
N PRO A 68 -29.81 -3.52 10.62
CA PRO A 68 -29.52 -2.16 10.13
C PRO A 68 -28.77 -2.15 8.80
N GLN A 69 -27.93 -3.16 8.57
CA GLN A 69 -27.24 -3.37 7.30
C GLN A 69 -28.23 -3.69 6.17
N LEU A 70 -29.19 -4.58 6.39
CA LEU A 70 -30.23 -4.89 5.41
C LEU A 70 -31.06 -3.65 5.05
N VAL A 71 -31.35 -2.77 6.02
CA VAL A 71 -32.07 -1.52 5.76
C VAL A 71 -31.26 -0.59 4.85
N HIS A 72 -29.97 -0.43 5.13
CA HIS A 72 -29.07 0.36 4.29
C HIS A 72 -28.99 -0.23 2.87
N ASP A 73 -28.83 -1.54 2.75
CA ASP A 73 -28.78 -2.23 1.45
C ASP A 73 -30.10 -2.06 0.67
N ILE A 74 -31.26 -2.10 1.35
CA ILE A 74 -32.58 -1.84 0.74
C ILE A 74 -32.70 -0.38 0.26
N PHE A 75 -32.20 0.60 1.04
CA PHE A 75 -32.23 2.00 0.64
C PHE A 75 -31.32 2.29 -0.56
N ASP A 76 -30.15 1.66 -0.60
CA ASP A 76 -29.22 1.75 -1.72
C ASP A 76 -29.78 1.09 -2.99
N GLU A 77 -30.43 -0.08 -2.87
CA GLU A 77 -31.03 -0.76 -4.02
C GLU A 77 -32.34 -0.08 -4.48
N TYR A 78 -33.11 0.50 -3.55
CA TYR A 78 -34.41 1.08 -3.82
C TYR A 78 -34.54 2.50 -3.22
N PRO A 79 -34.08 3.55 -3.92
CA PRO A 79 -34.17 4.93 -3.43
C PRO A 79 -35.61 5.43 -3.26
N VAL A 80 -36.59 4.78 -3.90
CA VAL A 80 -38.02 5.06 -3.69
C VAL A 80 -38.45 4.66 -2.27
N VAL A 81 -37.89 3.57 -1.72
CA VAL A 81 -38.16 3.12 -0.35
C VAL A 81 -37.51 4.07 0.65
N ALA A 82 -36.29 4.55 0.37
CA ALA A 82 -35.61 5.54 1.20
C ALA A 82 -36.41 6.86 1.29
N ARG A 83 -36.93 7.36 0.17
CA ARG A 83 -37.82 8.55 0.15
C ARG A 83 -39.10 8.30 0.95
N ALA A 84 -39.79 7.18 0.69
CA ALA A 84 -41.01 6.82 1.40
C ALA A 84 -40.80 6.65 2.91
N TYR A 85 -39.63 6.15 3.33
CA TYR A 85 -39.25 6.05 4.74
C TYR A 85 -39.09 7.43 5.37
N SER A 86 -38.33 8.33 4.72
CA SER A 86 -38.09 9.70 5.23
C SER A 86 -39.35 10.56 5.35
N GLU A 87 -40.34 10.34 4.49
CA GLU A 87 -41.58 11.13 4.47
C GLU A 87 -42.65 10.60 5.43
N ASN A 88 -42.69 9.28 5.65
CA ASN A 88 -43.79 8.63 6.39
C ASN A 88 -43.39 8.16 7.80
N VAL A 89 -42.10 7.94 8.07
CA VAL A 89 -41.58 7.56 9.39
C VAL A 89 -40.80 8.75 9.97
N PRO A 90 -41.11 9.22 11.19
CA PRO A 90 -42.06 8.69 12.19
C PRO A 90 -43.48 9.27 12.07
N ASN A 91 -43.73 10.21 11.15
CA ASN A 91 -44.89 11.11 11.22
C ASN A 91 -46.26 10.44 10.97
N LYS A 92 -46.32 9.41 10.13
CA LYS A 92 -47.59 8.74 9.73
C LYS A 92 -47.65 7.27 10.14
N LEU A 93 -46.51 6.59 10.25
CA LEU A 93 -46.41 5.17 10.58
C LEU A 93 -45.19 4.91 11.47
N SER A 94 -45.27 3.90 12.33
CA SER A 94 -44.09 3.38 13.03
C SER A 94 -43.20 2.56 12.07
N GLU A 95 -41.92 2.45 12.39
CA GLU A 95 -40.95 1.67 11.61
C GLU A 95 -41.43 0.21 11.39
N GLU A 96 -41.96 -0.43 12.44
CA GLU A 96 -42.49 -1.79 12.34
C GLU A 96 -43.67 -1.92 11.37
N GLN A 97 -44.58 -0.93 11.36
CA GLN A 97 -45.74 -0.92 10.48
C GLN A 97 -45.34 -0.64 9.03
N PHE A 98 -44.34 0.23 8.82
CA PHE A 98 -43.77 0.51 7.51
C PHE A 98 -43.17 -0.76 6.90
N TRP A 99 -42.30 -1.45 7.64
CA TRP A 99 -41.65 -2.67 7.13
C TRP A 99 -42.65 -3.82 6.90
N LYS A 100 -43.66 -3.99 7.77
CA LYS A 100 -44.74 -4.96 7.53
C LYS A 100 -45.48 -4.70 6.22
N ARG A 101 -45.80 -3.44 5.90
CA ARG A 101 -46.42 -3.06 4.63
C ARG A 101 -45.48 -3.23 3.44
N TYR A 102 -44.20 -2.90 3.60
CA TYR A 102 -43.18 -3.07 2.56
C TYR A 102 -43.03 -4.53 2.14
N PHE A 103 -42.88 -5.46 3.09
CA PHE A 103 -42.74 -6.89 2.79
C PHE A 103 -44.01 -7.55 2.22
N GLN A 104 -45.17 -6.91 2.39
CA GLN A 104 -46.44 -7.34 1.77
C GLN A 104 -46.69 -6.70 0.40
N SER A 105 -45.92 -5.67 0.04
CA SER A 105 -46.15 -4.87 -1.18
C SER A 105 -45.81 -5.61 -2.48
N LYS A 106 -46.34 -5.09 -3.60
CA LYS A 106 -46.03 -5.55 -4.97
C LYS A 106 -44.54 -5.39 -5.26
N LEU A 107 -43.93 -4.31 -4.78
CA LEU A 107 -42.52 -4.01 -4.99
C LEU A 107 -41.64 -5.15 -4.43
N PHE A 108 -41.84 -5.54 -3.18
CA PHE A 108 -41.08 -6.66 -2.60
C PHE A 108 -41.26 -7.97 -3.39
N ASN A 109 -42.48 -8.29 -3.81
CA ASN A 109 -42.77 -9.52 -4.55
C ASN A 109 -42.19 -9.53 -5.98
N VAL A 110 -42.23 -8.40 -6.69
CA VAL A 110 -41.60 -8.22 -8.00
C VAL A 110 -40.08 -8.34 -7.90
N HIS A 111 -39.52 -7.90 -6.77
CA HIS A 111 -38.08 -7.89 -6.54
C HIS A 111 -37.53 -9.15 -5.87
N ARG A 112 -38.35 -10.15 -5.56
CA ARG A 112 -37.86 -11.41 -4.99
C ARG A 112 -37.11 -12.23 -6.03
N ALA A 113 -35.94 -12.77 -5.67
CA ALA A 113 -35.10 -13.56 -6.56
C ALA A 113 -35.62 -15.00 -6.78
N SER A 114 -36.90 -15.15 -7.12
CA SER A 114 -37.54 -16.46 -7.27
C SER A 114 -38.60 -16.45 -8.38
N ILE A 115 -38.49 -17.43 -9.28
CA ILE A 115 -39.48 -17.68 -10.36
C ILE A 115 -40.82 -18.15 -9.78
N ARG A 116 -40.80 -18.80 -8.60
CA ARG A 116 -42.00 -19.34 -7.92
C ARG A 116 -42.97 -18.27 -7.39
N SER A 117 -42.54 -17.02 -7.28
CA SER A 117 -43.36 -15.89 -6.80
C SER A 117 -44.18 -15.20 -7.91
N SER A 118 -44.00 -15.59 -9.18
CA SER A 118 -44.80 -15.07 -10.29
C SER A 118 -46.31 -15.40 -10.16
N ALA A 119 -46.65 -16.43 -9.37
CA ALA A 119 -48.04 -16.82 -9.10
C ALA A 119 -48.81 -15.81 -8.22
N THR A 120 -48.15 -15.04 -7.36
CA THR A 120 -48.82 -14.04 -6.49
C THR A 120 -49.00 -12.68 -7.15
N GLN A 121 -48.47 -12.49 -8.35
CA GLN A 121 -48.53 -11.21 -9.08
C GLN A 121 -49.95 -10.80 -9.48
N HIS A 122 -50.91 -11.73 -9.47
CA HIS A 122 -52.32 -11.52 -9.77
C HIS A 122 -53.17 -11.12 -8.54
N VAL A 123 -52.61 -11.14 -7.32
CA VAL A 123 -53.36 -10.90 -6.06
C VAL A 123 -53.02 -9.53 -5.43
N VAL A 124 -52.01 -8.82 -5.92
CA VAL A 124 -51.51 -7.59 -5.29
C VAL A 124 -52.02 -6.34 -6.02
N LYS A 125 -52.67 -5.43 -5.29
CA LYS A 125 -53.23 -4.16 -5.79
C LYS A 125 -52.15 -3.27 -6.41
N GLU A 126 -52.49 -2.57 -7.49
CA GLU A 126 -51.61 -1.61 -8.16
C GLU A 126 -51.46 -0.33 -7.34
N ASP A 127 -50.21 0.15 -7.18
CA ASP A 127 -49.89 1.40 -6.49
C ASP A 127 -49.28 2.42 -7.48
N PRO A 128 -49.92 3.58 -7.72
CA PRO A 128 -49.50 4.56 -8.72
C PRO A 128 -48.19 5.31 -8.40
N ILE A 129 -47.62 5.10 -7.21
CA ILE A 129 -46.39 5.72 -6.73
C ILE A 129 -45.14 4.94 -7.20
N PHE A 130 -45.26 3.63 -7.39
CA PHE A 130 -44.10 2.73 -7.58
C PHE A 130 -43.91 2.21 -9.02
N ASP A 131 -44.91 2.34 -9.90
CA ASP A 131 -44.92 1.71 -11.23
C ASP A 131 -44.43 2.61 -12.40
N LYS A 132 -43.89 3.81 -12.13
CA LYS A 132 -43.28 4.67 -13.17
C LYS A 132 -41.78 4.40 -13.31
N ARG A 133 -41.37 3.61 -14.30
CA ARG A 133 -39.95 3.43 -14.68
C ARG A 133 -39.62 4.21 -15.96
N PRO A 134 -38.52 4.99 -16.00
CA PRO A 134 -37.99 5.52 -17.25
C PRO A 134 -37.35 4.37 -18.04
N ARG A 135 -37.71 4.27 -19.32
CA ARG A 135 -37.18 3.27 -20.24
C ARG A 135 -36.00 3.92 -20.97
N ASN A 136 -34.77 3.59 -20.60
CA ASN A 136 -33.61 4.00 -21.36
C ASN A 136 -33.47 3.04 -22.54
N GLU A 137 -34.09 3.38 -23.66
CA GLU A 137 -33.94 2.69 -24.94
C GLU A 137 -32.98 3.50 -25.81
N HIS A 138 -31.69 3.18 -25.75
CA HIS A 138 -30.76 3.38 -26.86
C HIS A 138 -29.82 2.18 -26.85
N VAL A 139 -30.17 1.17 -27.64
CA VAL A 139 -29.23 0.13 -28.05
C VAL A 139 -28.56 0.66 -29.30
N GLU A 140 -27.22 0.66 -29.35
CA GLU A 140 -26.49 1.08 -30.54
C GLU A 140 -26.86 0.17 -31.72
N VAL A 141 -27.05 0.76 -32.91
CA VAL A 141 -27.55 0.06 -34.11
C VAL A 141 -26.69 -1.16 -34.48
N PHE A 142 -25.39 -1.14 -34.18
CA PHE A 142 -24.47 -2.25 -34.44
C PHE A 142 -24.53 -3.39 -33.40
N VAL A 143 -25.15 -3.15 -32.24
CA VAL A 143 -25.38 -4.14 -31.17
C VAL A 143 -26.81 -4.66 -31.22
N ASP A 144 -27.65 -4.12 -32.11
CA ASP A 144 -29.01 -4.58 -32.32
C ASP A 144 -29.04 -5.94 -33.03
N LEU A 145 -29.01 -7.01 -32.22
CA LEU A 145 -29.17 -8.39 -32.66
C LEU A 145 -30.54 -8.63 -33.35
N ALA A 146 -31.52 -7.72 -33.22
CA ALA A 146 -32.78 -7.83 -33.95
C ALA A 146 -32.64 -7.40 -35.41
N ALA A 147 -31.67 -6.54 -35.75
CA ALA A 147 -31.43 -6.10 -37.12
C ALA A 147 -30.91 -7.23 -38.02
N THR A 148 -30.17 -8.20 -37.46
CA THR A 148 -29.68 -9.37 -38.19
C THR A 148 -30.69 -10.52 -38.29
N LEU A 149 -31.85 -10.43 -37.61
CA LEU A 149 -32.90 -11.44 -37.72
C LEU A 149 -33.59 -11.43 -39.09
N GLU A 150 -33.57 -10.31 -39.81
CA GLU A 150 -34.13 -10.20 -41.17
C GLU A 150 -33.26 -10.86 -42.23
N ASP A 151 -31.96 -11.03 -41.97
CA ASP A 151 -30.96 -11.54 -42.93
C ASP A 151 -30.85 -13.08 -42.95
N HIS A 152 -31.61 -13.77 -42.09
CA HIS A 152 -31.70 -15.23 -42.09
C HIS A 152 -32.98 -15.68 -42.78
N GLU A 153 -32.88 -16.17 -44.01
CA GLU A 153 -34.00 -16.83 -44.70
C GLU A 153 -34.55 -17.97 -43.82
N GLU A 154 -35.88 -18.08 -43.73
CA GLU A 154 -36.59 -19.08 -42.92
C GLU A 154 -36.21 -20.49 -43.36
N THR A 155 -35.13 -21.00 -42.78
CA THR A 155 -34.83 -22.43 -42.85
C THR A 155 -35.91 -23.08 -41.99
N GLY A 156 -36.79 -23.89 -42.59
CA GLY A 156 -38.10 -24.32 -42.05
C GLY A 156 -38.13 -25.08 -40.70
N ASN A 157 -37.09 -24.99 -39.88
CA ASN A 157 -37.04 -25.46 -38.50
C ASN A 157 -37.11 -24.27 -37.52
N GLU A 158 -38.04 -24.34 -36.58
CA GLU A 158 -38.09 -23.39 -35.47
C GLU A 158 -36.81 -23.49 -34.62
N LYS A 159 -36.30 -22.36 -34.11
CA LYS A 159 -35.14 -22.33 -33.21
C LYS A 159 -35.42 -23.18 -31.97
N ASP A 160 -34.41 -23.87 -31.44
CA ASP A 160 -34.54 -24.67 -30.21
C ASP A 160 -35.12 -23.84 -29.05
N ILE A 161 -35.76 -24.50 -28.08
CA ILE A 161 -36.41 -23.89 -26.91
C ILE A 161 -35.44 -22.98 -26.15
N THR A 162 -34.15 -23.30 -26.15
CA THR A 162 -33.07 -22.51 -25.53
C THR A 162 -32.66 -21.27 -26.34
N MET A 163 -32.92 -21.27 -27.64
CA MET A 163 -32.52 -20.25 -28.62
C MET A 163 -33.64 -19.25 -28.95
N GLN A 164 -34.78 -19.35 -28.28
CA GLN A 164 -35.91 -18.44 -28.42
C GLN A 164 -35.95 -17.42 -27.29
N ALA A 165 -35.72 -16.15 -27.62
CA ALA A 165 -35.80 -15.06 -26.65
C ALA A 165 -37.21 -14.93 -26.05
N GLY A 166 -37.31 -14.80 -24.74
CA GLY A 166 -38.57 -14.46 -24.05
C GLY A 166 -39.60 -15.58 -23.88
N ARG A 167 -39.29 -16.84 -24.25
CA ARG A 167 -40.21 -17.98 -24.06
C ARG A 167 -40.52 -18.23 -22.57
N GLN A 168 -39.51 -18.10 -21.69
CA GLN A 168 -39.70 -18.10 -20.25
C GLN A 168 -40.02 -16.68 -19.72
N LYS A 169 -41.24 -16.20 -19.98
CA LYS A 169 -41.68 -14.86 -19.55
C LYS A 169 -41.54 -14.64 -18.03
N ALA A 170 -41.65 -15.70 -17.24
CA ALA A 170 -41.48 -15.65 -15.78
C ALA A 170 -40.04 -15.35 -15.32
N ALA A 171 -39.03 -15.60 -16.16
CA ALA A 171 -37.63 -15.33 -15.84
C ALA A 171 -37.18 -13.92 -16.27
N LEU A 172 -37.91 -13.25 -17.17
CA LEU A 172 -37.56 -11.92 -17.67
C LEU A 172 -37.41 -10.85 -16.57
N PRO A 173 -38.31 -10.76 -15.57
CA PRO A 173 -38.14 -9.80 -14.47
C PRO A 173 -36.87 -10.06 -13.67
N LEU A 174 -36.50 -11.32 -13.47
CA LEU A 174 -35.29 -11.72 -12.75
C LEU A 174 -34.03 -11.33 -13.54
N ILE A 175 -34.01 -11.58 -14.85
CA ILE A 175 -32.90 -11.19 -15.74
C ILE A 175 -32.73 -9.66 -15.74
N ARG A 176 -33.83 -8.90 -15.86
CA ARG A 176 -33.78 -7.44 -15.78
C ARG A 176 -33.23 -6.96 -14.43
N LYS A 177 -33.61 -7.62 -13.32
CA LYS A 177 -33.08 -7.31 -11.99
C LYS A 177 -31.57 -7.55 -11.90
N PHE A 178 -31.09 -8.69 -12.42
CA PHE A 178 -29.67 -8.97 -12.46
C PHE A 178 -28.91 -7.93 -13.27
N ASN A 179 -29.45 -7.50 -14.41
CA ASN A 179 -28.83 -6.46 -15.23
C ASN A 179 -28.81 -5.09 -14.52
N GLU A 180 -29.94 -4.65 -13.95
CA GLU A 180 -30.04 -3.41 -13.18
C GLU A 180 -29.09 -3.41 -11.96
N HIS A 181 -28.99 -4.53 -11.26
CA HIS A 181 -28.10 -4.68 -10.11
C HIS A 181 -26.62 -4.66 -10.52
N SER A 182 -26.26 -5.42 -11.56
CA SER A 182 -24.90 -5.45 -12.11
C SER A 182 -24.47 -4.08 -12.64
N GLU A 183 -25.37 -3.37 -13.32
CA GLU A 183 -25.13 -2.01 -13.80
C GLU A 183 -24.86 -1.05 -12.64
N ARG A 184 -25.65 -1.09 -11.57
CA ARG A 184 -25.44 -0.25 -10.38
C ARG A 184 -24.16 -0.59 -9.63
N LEU A 185 -23.83 -1.88 -9.52
CA LEU A 185 -22.58 -2.33 -8.90
C LEU A 185 -21.37 -1.82 -9.68
N LEU A 186 -21.41 -1.94 -11.01
CA LEU A 186 -20.38 -1.44 -11.92
C LEU A 186 -20.29 0.10 -11.86
N ASN A 187 -21.42 0.79 -11.91
CA ASN A 187 -21.48 2.25 -11.74
C ASN A 187 -20.94 2.71 -10.38
N SER A 188 -21.12 1.91 -9.32
CA SER A 188 -20.57 2.20 -8.00
C SER A 188 -19.07 1.94 -7.92
N ALA A 189 -18.56 0.91 -8.60
CA ALA A 189 -17.14 0.58 -8.65
C ALA A 189 -16.35 1.60 -9.50
N LEU A 190 -16.96 2.09 -10.58
CA LEU A 190 -16.42 3.14 -11.45
C LEU A 190 -16.49 4.54 -10.82
N GLY A 191 -17.18 4.70 -9.69
CA GLY A 191 -17.37 5.98 -8.99
C GLY A 191 -18.21 7.01 -9.74
N GLU A 192 -18.30 8.22 -9.18
CA GLU A 192 -18.90 9.41 -9.82
C GLU A 192 -18.00 10.01 -10.91
N VAL A 193 -17.32 9.17 -11.67
CA VAL A 193 -16.63 9.63 -12.87
C VAL A 193 -17.73 10.08 -13.85
N PRO A 194 -17.74 11.35 -14.30
CA PRO A 194 -18.72 11.82 -15.28
C PRO A 194 -18.73 10.88 -16.49
N PRO A 195 -19.89 10.62 -17.13
CA PRO A 195 -19.97 9.69 -18.26
C PRO A 195 -18.94 10.00 -19.36
N ALA A 196 -18.60 11.28 -19.56
CA ALA A 196 -17.54 11.73 -20.48
C ALA A 196 -16.12 11.24 -20.14
N LYS A 197 -15.82 10.96 -18.86
CA LYS A 197 -14.55 10.38 -18.41
C LYS A 197 -14.62 8.85 -18.28
N ARG A 198 -15.82 8.26 -18.19
CA ARG A 198 -16.02 6.79 -18.31
C ARG A 198 -15.68 6.30 -19.72
N ARG A 199 -16.02 7.12 -20.73
CA ARG A 199 -15.62 6.99 -22.13
C ARG A 199 -14.10 7.05 -22.41
N ARG A 200 -13.26 7.24 -21.37
CA ARG A 200 -11.79 7.20 -21.48
C ARG A 200 -11.18 5.89 -20.95
N LEU A 201 -11.96 5.08 -20.23
CA LEU A 201 -11.58 3.71 -19.82
C LEU A 201 -12.06 2.67 -20.83
N ASP A 202 -13.17 2.97 -21.49
CA ASP A 202 -13.45 2.45 -22.83
C ASP A 202 -12.40 3.10 -23.74
N HIS A 203 -11.53 2.31 -24.38
CA HIS A 203 -10.67 2.83 -25.44
C HIS A 203 -11.60 3.52 -26.41
N GLY A 204 -11.47 4.85 -26.50
CA GLY A 204 -12.46 5.70 -27.13
C GLY A 204 -12.80 5.24 -28.54
N GLU A 205 -13.86 5.83 -29.08
CA GLU A 205 -14.41 5.69 -30.44
C GLU A 205 -13.40 5.75 -31.63
N ASP A 206 -12.09 5.67 -31.41
CA ASP A 206 -11.16 5.22 -32.42
C ASP A 206 -11.42 3.75 -32.69
N ALA A 207 -12.25 3.47 -33.71
CA ALA A 207 -12.41 2.14 -34.31
C ALA A 207 -11.04 1.48 -34.62
N TYR A 208 -10.00 2.29 -34.81
CA TYR A 208 -8.62 1.85 -34.96
C TYR A 208 -8.06 1.12 -33.74
N SER A 209 -8.46 1.46 -32.51
CA SER A 209 -8.02 0.76 -31.29
C SER A 209 -8.53 -0.68 -31.21
N GLN A 210 -9.66 -1.00 -31.86
CA GLN A 210 -10.17 -2.37 -31.98
C GLN A 210 -9.43 -3.19 -33.05
N ILE A 211 -8.78 -2.51 -33.99
CA ILE A 211 -8.01 -3.09 -35.09
C ILE A 211 -6.52 -3.15 -34.74
N ASP A 212 -6.11 -2.43 -33.70
CA ASP A 212 -4.75 -2.38 -33.21
C ASP A 212 -4.39 -3.71 -32.54
N LEU A 213 -3.38 -4.37 -33.09
CA LEU A 213 -2.96 -5.69 -32.65
C LEU A 213 -1.57 -5.54 -32.02
N GLU A 214 -1.51 -5.74 -30.70
CA GLU A 214 -0.28 -5.52 -29.92
C GLU A 214 0.92 -6.36 -30.40
N ASP A 215 0.68 -7.47 -31.10
CA ASP A 215 1.71 -8.36 -31.66
C ASP A 215 2.32 -7.84 -32.98
N LEU A 216 1.62 -6.94 -33.69
CA LEU A 216 2.10 -6.25 -34.89
C LEU A 216 2.89 -4.97 -34.55
N HIS A 217 2.88 -4.54 -33.29
CA HIS A 217 3.77 -3.49 -32.82
C HIS A 217 5.20 -4.01 -32.68
N ASP A 218 6.15 -3.32 -33.32
CA ASP A 218 7.56 -3.54 -33.06
C ASP A 218 7.83 -3.34 -31.56
N ALA A 219 8.36 -4.36 -30.89
CA ALA A 219 8.67 -4.32 -29.45
C ALA A 219 9.72 -3.25 -29.05
N GLU A 220 10.26 -2.51 -30.02
CA GLU A 220 11.44 -1.64 -29.88
C GLU A 220 11.18 -0.16 -30.20
N ALA A 221 9.93 0.31 -30.19
CA ALA A 221 9.68 1.76 -30.32
C ALA A 221 9.89 2.55 -29.00
N SER A 222 10.20 1.89 -27.87
CA SER A 222 10.91 2.59 -26.80
C SER A 222 12.39 2.57 -27.15
N ASN A 223 12.82 3.46 -28.04
CA ASN A 223 14.21 3.87 -28.10
C ASN A 223 14.55 4.37 -26.70
N GLY A 224 15.10 3.48 -25.86
CA GLY A 224 15.53 3.82 -24.52
C GLY A 224 16.46 5.03 -24.61
N ILE A 225 16.43 5.91 -23.62
CA ILE A 225 17.31 7.07 -23.61
C ILE A 225 18.76 6.53 -23.66
N VAL A 226 19.42 6.68 -24.81
CA VAL A 226 20.80 6.25 -24.99
C VAL A 226 21.66 7.13 -24.10
N LEU A 227 22.08 6.59 -22.96
CA LEU A 227 22.91 7.32 -22.01
C LEU A 227 24.38 7.22 -22.45
N GLU A 228 24.83 8.22 -23.21
CA GLU A 228 26.23 8.32 -23.61
C GLU A 228 27.08 8.79 -22.41
N MET A 229 27.72 7.83 -21.73
CA MET A 229 28.62 8.13 -20.61
C MET A 229 29.86 8.88 -21.11
N GLN A 230 29.96 10.18 -20.79
CA GLN A 230 31.08 11.04 -21.22
C GLN A 230 32.44 10.60 -20.64
N ASP A 231 32.48 10.16 -19.38
CA ASP A 231 33.73 9.80 -18.68
C ASP A 231 33.70 8.36 -18.13
N ARG A 232 33.82 7.35 -19.00
CA ARG A 232 33.87 5.94 -18.57
C ARG A 232 35.05 5.66 -17.64
N GLN A 233 36.21 6.27 -17.89
CA GLN A 233 37.44 6.04 -17.13
C GLN A 233 37.31 6.47 -15.66
N ARG A 234 36.73 7.64 -15.38
CA ARG A 234 36.47 8.09 -14.00
C ARG A 234 35.53 7.18 -13.23
N TYR A 235 34.56 6.57 -13.91
CA TYR A 235 33.63 5.63 -13.26
C TYR A 235 34.37 4.39 -12.75
N PHE A 236 35.33 3.87 -13.52
CA PHE A 236 36.16 2.74 -13.11
C PHE A 236 37.19 3.14 -12.04
N GLU A 237 37.81 4.31 -12.16
CA GLU A 237 38.78 4.83 -11.18
C GLU A 237 38.14 5.16 -9.81
N ALA A 238 36.94 5.76 -9.80
CA ALA A 238 36.23 6.09 -8.57
C ALA A 238 35.77 4.83 -7.81
N ARG A 239 35.45 3.74 -8.53
CA ARG A 239 35.14 2.44 -7.91
C ARG A 239 36.38 1.79 -7.29
N MET A 240 37.55 2.00 -7.89
CA MET A 240 38.84 1.54 -7.37
C MET A 240 39.33 2.36 -6.18
N SER A 241 38.94 3.64 -6.05
CA SER A 241 39.32 4.47 -4.91
C SER A 241 38.42 4.29 -3.68
N GLY A 242 37.13 3.96 -3.86
CA GLY A 242 36.18 3.76 -2.77
C GLY A 242 36.35 2.44 -2.00
N GLY A 243 37.00 1.45 -2.58
CA GLY A 243 37.30 0.17 -1.94
C GLY A 243 38.73 0.13 -1.41
N ALA A 244 38.99 0.76 -0.27
CA ALA A 244 40.20 0.55 0.54
C ALA A 244 41.51 0.36 -0.26
N ALA A 245 41.76 1.22 -1.25
CA ALA A 245 43.05 1.28 -1.93
C ALA A 245 44.04 2.10 -1.09
N GLU A 246 44.28 1.65 0.14
CA GLU A 246 45.48 2.00 0.92
C GLU A 246 46.64 1.05 0.58
N SER A 247 46.55 0.32 -0.53
CA SER A 247 47.72 -0.25 -1.18
C SER A 247 48.22 0.76 -2.21
N SER A 248 49.34 1.38 -1.89
CA SER A 248 50.37 1.79 -2.84
C SER A 248 50.70 0.63 -3.78
N GLN A 249 49.84 0.35 -4.76
CA GLN A 249 50.21 -0.53 -5.85
C GLN A 249 51.28 0.21 -6.64
N PRO A 250 52.53 -0.32 -6.72
CA PRO A 250 53.49 0.25 -7.65
C PRO A 250 52.85 0.21 -9.04
N LYS A 251 53.06 1.24 -9.86
CA LYS A 251 52.74 1.16 -11.28
C LYS A 251 53.56 0.01 -11.87
N LEU A 252 53.02 -1.19 -11.83
CA LEU A 252 53.67 -2.37 -12.37
C LEU A 252 53.61 -2.23 -13.88
N ASP A 253 54.78 -2.18 -14.50
CA ASP A 253 54.90 -2.07 -15.94
C ASP A 253 54.34 -3.37 -16.56
N PRO A 254 53.27 -3.33 -17.38
CA PRO A 254 52.62 -4.53 -17.89
C PRO A 254 53.59 -5.42 -18.67
N MET A 255 54.62 -4.82 -19.28
CA MET A 255 55.67 -5.54 -20.00
C MET A 255 56.56 -6.35 -19.04
N ALA A 256 56.88 -5.80 -17.88
CA ALA A 256 57.68 -6.48 -16.85
C ALA A 256 56.90 -7.63 -16.23
N VAL A 257 55.61 -7.42 -15.93
CA VAL A 257 54.72 -8.48 -15.43
C VAL A 257 54.54 -9.57 -16.49
N LEU A 258 54.40 -9.24 -17.76
CA LEU A 258 54.34 -10.21 -18.86
C LEU A 258 55.63 -11.01 -19.02
N GLN A 259 56.79 -10.38 -18.86
CA GLN A 259 58.08 -11.07 -18.92
C GLN A 259 58.27 -12.00 -17.72
N GLU A 260 57.92 -11.53 -16.52
CA GLU A 260 58.01 -12.32 -15.29
C GLU A 260 57.03 -13.50 -15.30
N THR A 261 55.78 -13.26 -15.70
CA THR A 261 54.78 -14.34 -15.85
C THR A 261 55.19 -15.33 -16.93
N LYS A 262 55.75 -14.88 -18.06
CA LYS A 262 56.29 -15.76 -19.10
C LYS A 262 57.47 -16.60 -18.57
N ALA A 263 58.38 -16.00 -17.80
CA ALA A 263 59.50 -16.72 -17.18
C ALA A 263 59.01 -17.74 -16.13
N ASN A 264 58.01 -17.37 -15.32
CA ASN A 264 57.39 -18.27 -14.34
C ASN A 264 56.60 -19.40 -14.99
N LEU A 265 55.95 -19.14 -16.13
CA LEU A 265 55.23 -20.14 -16.94
C LEU A 265 56.16 -21.11 -17.67
N GLN A 266 57.36 -20.66 -18.07
CA GLN A 266 58.34 -21.53 -18.75
C GLN A 266 58.79 -22.70 -17.88
N ASN A 267 58.82 -22.52 -16.55
CA ASN A 267 59.16 -23.56 -15.58
C ASN A 267 57.94 -24.08 -14.81
N TRP A 268 56.72 -23.80 -15.29
CA TRP A 268 55.50 -24.30 -14.65
C TRP A 268 55.35 -25.78 -14.94
N GLU A 269 55.89 -26.61 -14.06
CA GLU A 269 55.60 -28.03 -14.05
C GLU A 269 54.21 -28.27 -13.46
N THR A 270 53.33 -28.94 -14.20
CA THR A 270 51.95 -29.28 -13.79
C THR A 270 51.90 -30.42 -12.77
N ARG A 271 52.71 -30.37 -11.72
CA ARG A 271 52.73 -31.38 -10.66
C ARG A 271 51.68 -31.09 -9.58
N LEU A 272 50.42 -30.97 -10.01
CA LEU A 272 49.26 -30.87 -9.10
C LEU A 272 49.19 -32.06 -8.11
N THR A 273 49.76 -33.20 -8.50
CA THR A 273 49.91 -34.39 -7.64
C THR A 273 50.89 -34.21 -6.47
N GLN A 274 51.77 -33.21 -6.52
CA GLN A 274 52.72 -32.88 -5.45
C GLN A 274 52.27 -31.67 -4.60
N LEU A 275 51.11 -31.10 -4.90
CA LEU A 275 50.57 -29.95 -4.19
C LEU A 275 50.08 -30.39 -2.80
N LYS A 276 51.01 -30.42 -1.84
CA LYS A 276 50.70 -30.61 -0.42
C LYS A 276 50.23 -29.28 0.13
N ILE A 277 48.91 -29.16 0.32
CA ILE A 277 48.34 -28.03 1.07
C ILE A 277 48.98 -28.05 2.46
N ASP A 278 49.61 -26.95 2.85
CA ASP A 278 50.23 -26.86 4.17
C ASP A 278 49.14 -27.01 5.23
N ARG A 279 49.30 -28.03 6.09
CA ARG A 279 48.32 -28.40 7.11
C ARG A 279 47.96 -27.20 7.99
N LYS A 280 48.92 -26.32 8.31
CA LYS A 280 48.67 -25.13 9.13
C LYS A 280 47.75 -24.13 8.43
N SER A 281 47.91 -23.94 7.13
CA SER A 281 47.08 -23.05 6.32
C SER A 281 45.68 -23.63 6.07
N GLY A 282 45.57 -24.94 5.89
CA GLY A 282 44.28 -25.63 5.78
C GLY A 282 43.51 -25.63 7.10
N ASP A 283 44.19 -25.95 8.20
CA ASP A 283 43.61 -25.96 9.55
C ASP A 283 43.17 -24.54 9.96
N SER A 284 43.94 -23.49 9.64
CA SER A 284 43.54 -22.10 9.95
C SER A 284 42.33 -21.64 9.14
N ALA A 285 42.23 -22.01 7.86
CA ALA A 285 41.06 -21.72 7.03
C ALA A 285 39.81 -22.44 7.57
N LEU A 286 39.94 -23.71 7.96
CA LEU A 286 38.86 -24.49 8.54
C LEU A 286 38.43 -23.93 9.91
N ILE A 287 39.38 -23.53 10.75
CA ILE A 287 39.10 -22.87 12.05
C ILE A 287 38.40 -21.52 11.83
N GLY A 288 38.81 -20.75 10.83
CA GLY A 288 38.14 -19.48 10.47
C GLY A 288 36.69 -19.70 10.06
N MET A 289 36.45 -20.64 9.13
CA MET A 289 35.10 -20.97 8.67
C MET A 289 34.21 -21.51 9.80
N THR A 290 34.73 -22.40 10.65
CA THR A 290 33.96 -22.98 11.75
C THR A 290 33.65 -21.97 12.85
N LYS A 291 34.59 -21.05 13.14
CA LYS A 291 34.37 -19.95 14.10
C LYS A 291 33.29 -18.98 13.61
N ASP A 292 33.26 -18.65 12.33
CA ASP A 292 32.23 -17.77 11.77
C ASP A 292 30.83 -18.41 11.82
N VAL A 293 30.73 -19.70 11.53
CA VAL A 293 29.48 -20.46 11.64
C VAL A 293 29.01 -20.51 13.10
N ALA A 294 29.93 -20.77 14.05
CA ALA A 294 29.63 -20.77 15.48
C ALA A 294 29.12 -19.39 15.95
N ASN A 295 29.80 -18.31 15.59
CA ASN A 295 29.39 -16.94 15.94
C ASN A 295 27.98 -16.59 15.43
N ARG A 296 27.61 -17.04 14.22
CA ARG A 296 26.28 -16.81 13.65
C ARG A 296 25.19 -17.59 14.40
N LEU A 297 25.50 -18.81 14.82
CA LEU A 297 24.55 -19.68 15.52
C LEU A 297 24.33 -19.19 16.96
N ASP A 298 25.40 -18.79 17.64
CA ASP A 298 25.34 -18.16 18.97
C ASP A 298 24.58 -16.83 18.95
N GLY A 299 24.73 -16.03 17.88
CA GLY A 299 23.99 -14.78 17.72
C GLY A 299 22.48 -14.96 17.64
N ARG A 300 21.99 -16.07 17.08
CA ARG A 300 20.55 -16.39 17.00
C ARG A 300 19.99 -17.02 18.26
N ALA A 301 20.82 -17.74 19.02
CA ALA A 301 20.40 -18.47 20.22
C ALA A 301 20.30 -17.60 21.48
N ARG A 302 20.95 -16.42 21.50
CA ARG A 302 20.89 -15.50 22.64
C ARG A 302 19.51 -14.88 22.79
N LYS A 303 18.87 -15.11 23.95
CA LYS A 303 17.65 -14.41 24.35
C LYS A 303 17.97 -12.98 24.80
N ASN A 304 17.02 -12.08 24.63
CA ASN A 304 17.13 -10.70 25.11
C ASN A 304 16.91 -10.70 26.62
N ASP A 305 17.99 -10.70 27.40
CA ASP A 305 17.95 -10.67 28.87
C ASP A 305 17.78 -9.24 29.42
N ILE A 306 17.34 -8.28 28.59
CA ILE A 306 17.12 -6.90 28.98
C ILE A 306 15.67 -6.76 29.45
N PRO A 307 15.40 -6.29 30.68
CA PRO A 307 14.05 -6.07 31.18
C PRO A 307 13.26 -5.12 30.28
N ASP A 308 11.97 -5.43 30.07
CA ASP A 308 11.09 -4.67 29.18
C ASP A 308 11.03 -3.17 29.53
N GLY A 309 11.13 -2.82 30.81
CA GLY A 309 11.16 -1.43 31.26
C GLY A 309 12.39 -0.66 30.76
N LEU A 310 13.59 -1.28 30.87
CA LEU A 310 14.83 -0.70 30.38
C LEU A 310 14.86 -0.67 28.85
N LEU A 311 14.34 -1.72 28.21
CA LEU A 311 14.23 -1.78 26.74
C LEU A 311 13.37 -0.63 26.22
N ARG A 312 12.20 -0.37 26.82
CA ARG A 312 11.35 0.78 26.45
C ARG A 312 12.07 2.12 26.59
N GLN A 313 12.86 2.30 27.66
CA GLN A 313 13.65 3.52 27.85
C GLN A 313 14.77 3.65 26.79
N MET A 314 15.44 2.55 26.47
CA MET A 314 16.45 2.52 25.40
C MET A 314 15.82 2.84 24.03
N THR A 315 14.66 2.26 23.73
CA THR A 315 13.91 2.54 22.50
C THR A 315 13.47 4.01 22.45
N SER A 316 12.92 4.57 23.53
CA SER A 316 12.57 5.99 23.59
C SER A 316 13.81 6.87 23.33
N CYS A 317 14.94 6.60 23.99
CA CYS A 317 16.19 7.34 23.77
C CYS A 317 16.68 7.24 22.31
N GLN A 318 16.62 6.04 21.71
CA GLN A 318 17.00 5.82 20.31
C GLN A 318 16.07 6.58 19.36
N THR A 319 14.76 6.48 19.54
CA THR A 319 13.78 7.16 18.68
C THR A 319 13.89 8.68 18.78
N ALA A 320 14.09 9.21 19.98
CA ALA A 320 14.33 10.63 20.19
C ALA A 320 15.64 11.10 19.53
N ALA A 321 16.73 10.36 19.71
CA ALA A 321 18.02 10.67 19.09
C ALA A 321 17.94 10.64 17.55
N ASN A 322 17.27 9.64 16.99
CA ASN A 322 17.02 9.55 15.55
C ASN A 322 16.17 10.71 15.04
N GLU A 323 15.20 11.18 15.81
CA GLU A 323 14.42 12.36 15.42
C GLU A 323 15.27 13.63 15.43
N PHE A 324 16.11 13.85 16.45
CA PHE A 324 17.03 15.00 16.44
C PHE A 324 18.01 14.94 15.27
N LEU A 325 18.53 13.76 14.96
CA LEU A 325 19.41 13.56 13.80
C LEU A 325 18.66 13.84 12.49
N ARG A 326 17.43 13.33 12.35
CA ARG A 326 16.59 13.59 11.17
C ARG A 326 16.34 15.09 10.99
N GLN A 327 15.91 15.78 12.04
CA GLN A 327 15.64 17.22 12.01
C GLN A 327 16.91 18.04 11.76
N PHE A 328 18.05 17.62 12.31
CA PHE A 328 19.35 18.21 12.02
C PHE A 328 19.70 18.08 10.54
N TRP A 329 19.64 16.86 9.98
CA TRP A 329 20.01 16.61 8.59
C TRP A 329 19.06 17.32 7.62
N LEU A 330 17.74 17.30 7.86
CA LEU A 330 16.76 18.05 7.07
C LEU A 330 17.03 19.56 7.10
N ALA A 331 17.39 20.12 8.26
CA ALA A 331 17.75 21.54 8.37
C ALA A 331 19.07 21.88 7.64
N THR A 332 20.02 20.94 7.58
CA THR A 332 21.30 21.14 6.88
C THR A 332 21.24 20.90 5.38
N TYR A 333 20.41 19.96 4.94
CA TYR A 333 20.25 19.52 3.56
C TYR A 333 18.75 19.34 3.26
N PRO A 334 18.04 20.43 2.92
CA PRO A 334 16.64 20.35 2.56
C PRO A 334 16.48 19.58 1.24
N PRO A 335 15.42 18.75 1.09
CA PRO A 335 15.15 18.06 -0.15
C PRO A 335 14.90 19.06 -1.30
N PRO A 336 15.40 18.76 -2.53
CA PRO A 336 15.19 19.62 -3.69
C PRO A 336 13.72 19.53 -4.13
N GLY A 337 12.88 20.41 -3.61
CA GLY A 337 11.44 20.41 -3.88
C GLY A 337 10.58 21.08 -2.83
N GLU A 338 11.12 21.38 -1.64
CA GLU A 338 10.39 22.17 -0.65
C GLU A 338 10.21 23.62 -1.13
N PRO A 339 8.97 24.15 -1.15
CA PRO A 339 8.75 25.55 -1.47
C PRO A 339 9.52 26.44 -0.48
N PRO A 340 10.13 27.55 -0.93
CA PRO A 340 10.95 28.44 -0.11
C PRO A 340 10.21 29.16 1.04
N ALA A 341 8.93 28.83 1.27
CA ALA A 341 8.04 29.52 2.19
C ALA A 341 8.10 29.05 3.65
N VAL A 342 8.73 27.91 3.98
CA VAL A 342 8.58 27.30 5.32
C VAL A 342 9.65 27.73 6.33
N ALA A 343 10.87 28.07 5.92
CA ALA A 343 11.88 28.64 6.83
C ALA A 343 13.03 29.34 6.08
N THR A 344 13.44 30.51 6.55
CA THR A 344 14.63 31.20 6.02
C THR A 344 15.90 30.37 6.28
N PRO A 345 16.96 30.50 5.46
CA PRO A 345 18.24 29.81 5.71
C PRO A 345 18.81 30.09 7.11
N ALA A 346 18.58 31.29 7.65
CA ALA A 346 18.97 31.66 9.01
C ALA A 346 18.15 30.92 10.09
N GLN A 347 16.83 30.78 9.92
CA GLN A 347 15.99 29.98 10.82
C GLN A 347 16.36 28.49 10.78
N ARG A 348 16.71 27.96 9.60
CA ARG A 348 17.20 26.58 9.45
C ARG A 348 18.54 26.36 10.15
N ALA A 349 19.47 27.32 10.02
CA ALA A 349 20.74 27.28 10.76
C ALA A 349 20.52 27.33 12.29
N ALA A 350 19.59 28.16 12.77
CA ALA A 350 19.22 28.21 14.18
C ALA A 350 18.58 26.90 14.66
N LYS A 351 17.71 26.27 13.85
CA LYS A 351 17.13 24.94 14.13
C LYS A 351 18.22 23.87 14.21
N ALA A 352 19.15 23.84 13.26
CA ALA A 352 20.28 22.92 13.27
C ALA A 352 21.16 23.08 14.54
N ALA A 353 21.43 24.32 14.96
CA ALA A 353 22.17 24.60 16.19
C ALA A 353 21.45 24.11 17.46
N LYS A 354 20.12 24.32 17.54
CA LYS A 354 19.29 23.78 18.63
C LYS A 354 19.32 22.25 18.66
N MET A 355 19.15 21.59 17.51
CA MET A 355 19.16 20.13 17.41
C MET A 355 20.51 19.54 17.80
N ILE A 356 21.62 20.16 17.42
CA ILE A 356 22.96 19.76 17.89
C ILE A 356 23.10 19.85 19.41
N GLY A 357 22.49 20.85 20.04
CA GLY A 357 22.43 20.97 21.50
C GLY A 357 21.64 19.84 22.18
N PHE A 358 20.67 19.23 21.50
CA PHE A 358 19.98 18.03 21.98
C PHE A 358 20.77 16.75 21.68
N ILE A 359 21.44 16.67 20.53
CA ILE A 359 22.30 15.56 20.13
C ILE A 359 23.49 15.40 21.09
N SER A 360 24.11 16.50 21.54
CA SER A 360 25.20 16.41 22.53
C SER A 360 24.76 15.78 23.86
N LYS A 361 23.53 16.09 24.31
CA LYS A 361 22.92 15.53 25.52
C LYS A 361 22.52 14.05 25.39
N THR A 362 22.51 13.48 24.18
CA THR A 362 22.21 12.05 24.01
C THR A 362 23.29 11.17 24.68
N HIS A 363 24.55 11.61 24.71
CA HIS A 363 25.63 10.91 25.39
C HIS A 363 25.37 10.77 26.90
N GLU A 364 24.92 11.85 27.54
CA GLU A 364 24.57 11.86 28.97
C GLU A 364 23.37 10.95 29.26
N LYS A 365 22.35 10.97 28.38
CA LYS A 365 21.19 10.09 28.49
C LYS A 365 21.56 8.61 28.35
N VAL A 366 22.45 8.27 27.42
CA VAL A 366 22.96 6.90 27.25
C VAL A 366 23.78 6.47 28.46
N GLN A 367 24.61 7.34 29.03
CA GLN A 367 25.34 7.06 30.27
C GLN A 367 24.40 6.82 31.46
N ALA A 368 23.32 7.60 31.58
CA ALA A 368 22.30 7.39 32.60
C ALA A 368 21.61 6.01 32.45
N LEU A 369 21.32 5.58 31.21
CA LEU A 369 20.78 4.25 30.93
C LEU A 369 21.75 3.12 31.25
N VAL A 370 23.05 3.35 31.08
CA VAL A 370 24.08 2.39 31.50
C VAL A 370 24.14 2.28 33.03
N GLN A 371 23.97 3.38 33.75
CA GLN A 371 23.90 3.37 35.23
C GLN A 371 22.63 2.66 35.74
N THR A 372 21.48 2.87 35.11
CA THR A 372 20.25 2.13 35.48
C THR A 372 20.39 0.64 35.16
N ALA A 373 21.05 0.28 34.06
CA ALA A 373 21.36 -1.12 33.75
C ALA A 373 22.25 -1.79 34.81
N GLN A 374 23.25 -1.07 35.35
CA GLN A 374 24.08 -1.56 36.46
C GLN A 374 23.26 -1.80 37.72
N GLN A 375 22.30 -0.93 38.04
CA GLN A 375 21.40 -1.10 39.18
C GLN A 375 20.48 -2.33 39.03
N HIS A 376 20.14 -2.70 37.80
CA HIS A 376 19.37 -3.91 37.48
C HIS A 376 20.22 -5.17 37.32
N GLY A 377 21.54 -5.11 37.56
CA GLY A 377 22.44 -6.27 37.49
C GLY A 377 22.76 -6.74 36.07
N ILE A 378 22.59 -5.88 35.07
CA ILE A 378 22.85 -6.17 33.65
C ILE A 378 24.23 -5.65 33.26
N ASP A 379 24.94 -6.40 32.41
CA ASP A 379 26.25 -5.98 31.91
C ASP A 379 26.19 -4.62 31.21
N PRO A 380 26.91 -3.59 31.70
CA PRO A 380 26.89 -2.25 31.11
C PRO A 380 27.39 -2.24 29.67
N ASN A 381 28.34 -3.13 29.36
CA ASN A 381 28.93 -3.29 28.04
C ASN A 381 27.88 -3.73 26.99
N ARG A 382 26.84 -4.47 27.39
CA ARG A 382 25.79 -4.93 26.47
C ARG A 382 24.89 -3.76 26.03
N VAL A 383 24.49 -2.92 26.98
CA VAL A 383 23.68 -1.71 26.71
C VAL A 383 24.49 -0.70 25.87
N GLN A 384 25.77 -0.51 26.20
CA GLN A 384 26.66 0.35 25.43
C GLN A 384 26.87 -0.16 24.00
N THR A 385 27.00 -1.48 23.82
CA THR A 385 27.12 -2.10 22.48
C THR A 385 25.83 -1.93 21.67
N ALA A 386 24.66 -2.08 22.31
CA ALA A 386 23.37 -1.90 21.66
C ALA A 386 23.13 -0.46 21.19
N LEU A 387 23.53 0.54 21.99
CA LEU A 387 23.37 1.97 21.66
C LEU A 387 24.56 2.56 20.89
N LYS A 388 25.60 1.77 20.61
CA LYS A 388 26.78 2.20 19.84
C LYS A 388 26.43 2.84 18.48
N PRO A 389 25.50 2.32 17.67
CA PRO A 389 25.14 2.96 16.41
C PRO A 389 24.57 4.37 16.60
N VAL A 390 23.79 4.59 17.65
CA VAL A 390 23.22 5.91 17.97
C VAL A 390 24.32 6.88 18.38
N LEU A 391 25.26 6.42 19.22
CA LEU A 391 26.42 7.21 19.62
C LEU A 391 27.29 7.59 18.41
N GLN A 392 27.60 6.63 17.54
CA GLN A 392 28.37 6.89 16.31
C GLN A 392 27.68 7.90 15.38
N ALA A 393 26.36 7.77 15.20
CA ALA A 393 25.60 8.72 14.40
C ALA A 393 25.59 10.13 15.02
N SER A 394 25.49 10.21 16.35
CA SER A 394 25.56 11.48 17.08
C SER A 394 26.94 12.14 16.98
N ASP A 395 28.02 11.36 17.09
CA ASP A 395 29.41 11.83 16.92
C ASP A 395 29.66 12.32 15.50
N GLN A 396 29.14 11.62 14.49
CA GLN A 396 29.24 12.06 13.11
C GLN A 396 28.52 13.39 12.87
N ALA A 397 27.33 13.58 13.45
CA ALA A 397 26.61 14.85 13.37
C ALA A 397 27.37 15.99 14.09
N LEU A 398 27.96 15.70 15.26
CA LEU A 398 28.75 16.67 16.02
C LEU A 398 30.06 17.05 15.32
N THR A 399 30.78 16.09 14.75
CA THR A 399 32.00 16.34 13.98
C THR A 399 31.68 17.14 12.72
N PHE A 400 30.60 16.80 12.01
CA PHE A 400 30.12 17.56 10.86
C PHE A 400 29.80 19.02 11.23
N TYR A 401 29.07 19.25 12.33
CA TYR A 401 28.73 20.59 12.79
C TYR A 401 29.97 21.40 13.20
N ARG A 402 30.94 20.79 13.88
CA ARG A 402 32.23 21.43 14.24
C ARG A 402 33.05 21.81 13.01
N ASN A 403 33.06 20.96 11.99
CA ASN A 403 33.80 21.17 10.74
C ASN A 403 33.13 22.20 9.83
N LYS A 404 31.80 22.39 9.97
CA LYS A 404 31.04 23.44 9.30
C LYS A 404 31.39 24.79 9.94
N LYS A 405 32.52 25.38 9.55
CA LYS A 405 32.83 26.77 9.85
C LYS A 405 31.66 27.64 9.36
N PRO A 406 31.21 28.65 10.12
CA PRO A 406 30.27 29.62 9.61
C PRO A 406 30.91 30.24 8.36
N SER A 407 30.18 30.22 7.24
CA SER A 407 30.51 31.11 6.12
C SER A 407 30.60 32.50 6.72
N LYS A 408 31.81 33.05 6.77
CA LYS A 408 32.01 34.46 7.06
C LYS A 408 31.17 35.21 6.04
N VAL A 409 30.17 35.92 6.52
CA VAL A 409 29.56 37.05 5.81
C VAL A 409 30.59 38.16 5.79
#